data_AF-A0A0E0HKX6-F1
#
_entry.id   AF-A0A0E0HKX6-F1
#
_cell.length_a   1.000
_cell.length_b   1.000
_cell.length_c   1.000
_cell.angle_alpha   90.00
_cell.angle_beta   90.00
_cell.angle_gamma   90.00
#
_symmetry.space_group_name_H-M   'P 1'
#
loop_
_entity.id
_entity.type
_entity.pdbx_description
1 polymer ?
#
loop_
_entity_poly.entity_id
_entity_poly.type
_entity_poly.pdbx_seq_one_letter_code
_entity_poly.pdbx_strand_id
1 'polypeptide(L)'
;MWKRATSVLLHHRSALTRRSPAIGGGVLPRALFFSTLDAAQARTRVEDVMPIATGLEREEIAAELQGKKRFDMDAPVGPFGTKEAPAVIQSYYNKRIVGCPGGEGEDEHDVVWFWLEKGKPHECPVCTQYFSLEVIGEGGDPDGHDDDDDHHHH
;
A
#
# COMPACT_ATOMS: atom_id res chain seq x y z
N MET A 1 -5.89 3.58 -9.91
CA MET A 1 -6.80 4.71 -9.62
C MET A 1 -6.25 5.45 -8.42
N TRP A 2 -6.00 6.76 -8.51
CA TRP A 2 -5.61 7.56 -7.35
C TRP A 2 -6.78 7.70 -6.38
N LYS A 3 -6.52 7.70 -5.08
CA LYS A 3 -7.49 8.00 -4.03
C LYS A 3 -6.99 9.17 -3.21
N ARG A 4 -7.90 9.95 -2.64
CA ARG A 4 -7.51 10.98 -1.69
C ARG A 4 -7.42 10.43 -0.27
N ALA A 5 -6.47 10.94 0.50
CA ALA A 5 -6.43 10.70 1.95
C ALA A 5 -7.54 11.52 2.61
N THR A 6 -8.59 10.87 3.13
CA THR A 6 -9.58 11.56 3.96
C THR A 6 -8.95 11.82 5.33
N SER A 7 -9.02 13.07 5.81
CA SER A 7 -8.62 13.40 7.17
C SER A 7 -9.63 12.76 8.13
N VAL A 8 -9.31 11.58 8.66
CA VAL A 8 -10.08 11.00 9.76
C VAL A 8 -9.74 11.79 11.01
N LEU A 9 -10.55 12.80 11.33
CA LEU A 9 -10.52 13.48 12.62
C LEU A 9 -10.94 12.47 13.71
N LEU A 10 -9.96 11.77 14.30
CA LEU A 10 -10.16 10.95 15.49
C LEU A 10 -10.66 11.84 16.64
N HIS A 11 -11.98 11.80 16.88
CA HIS A 11 -12.57 12.34 18.10
C HIS A 11 -12.22 11.40 19.26
N HIS A 12 -11.20 11.75 20.03
CA HIS A 12 -10.94 11.14 21.33
C HIS A 12 -12.10 11.42 22.28
N ARG A 13 -13.04 10.47 22.40
CA ARG A 13 -14.01 10.45 23.49
C ARG A 13 -13.36 9.84 24.73
N SER A 14 -12.93 10.70 25.64
CA SER A 14 -12.57 10.32 27.00
C SER A 14 -13.85 9.98 27.78
N ALA A 15 -13.99 8.73 28.21
CA ALA A 15 -15.04 8.28 29.11
C ALA A 15 -14.39 7.67 30.37
N LEU A 16 -14.18 8.52 31.38
CA LEU A 16 -13.95 8.08 32.75
C LEU A 16 -15.31 7.89 33.42
N THR A 17 -15.62 6.67 33.88
CA THR A 17 -16.33 6.46 35.16
C THR A 17 -16.36 4.98 35.57
N ARG A 18 -15.73 4.73 36.73
CA ARG A 18 -16.27 4.03 37.92
C ARG A 18 -16.80 2.59 37.78
N ARG A 19 -16.11 1.64 38.42
CA ARG A 19 -16.44 1.06 39.75
C ARG A 19 -15.57 -0.17 40.03
N SER A 20 -14.91 -0.18 41.18
CA SER A 20 -14.29 -1.37 41.78
C SER A 20 -15.36 -2.35 42.26
N PRO A 21 -15.13 -3.67 42.16
CA PRO A 21 -15.67 -4.62 43.09
C PRO A 21 -14.62 -5.11 44.08
N ALA A 22 -15.13 -5.55 45.22
CA ALA A 22 -14.42 -5.85 46.44
C ALA A 22 -13.61 -7.16 46.39
N ILE A 23 -12.62 -7.19 47.27
CA ILE A 23 -11.77 -8.32 47.62
C ILE A 23 -12.62 -9.42 48.27
N GLY A 24 -12.65 -10.60 47.66
CA GLY A 24 -13.21 -11.82 48.23
C GLY A 24 -12.18 -12.93 48.19
N GLY A 25 -11.70 -13.35 49.37
CA GLY A 25 -10.75 -14.44 49.53
C GLY A 25 -11.36 -15.80 49.18
N GLY A 26 -10.62 -16.60 48.43
CA GLY A 26 -11.00 -17.96 48.05
C GLY A 26 -9.74 -18.78 47.73
N VAL A 27 -9.64 -19.93 48.40
CA VAL A 27 -8.50 -20.84 48.46
C VAL A 27 -8.11 -21.39 47.08
N LEU A 28 -6.82 -21.32 46.73
CA LEU A 28 -6.26 -21.85 45.48
C LEU A 28 -6.23 -23.39 45.50
N PRO A 29 -6.85 -24.11 44.55
CA PRO A 29 -6.33 -25.40 44.15
C PRO A 29 -5.11 -25.15 43.27
N ARG A 30 -4.01 -25.83 43.58
CA ARG A 30 -2.75 -25.84 42.84
C ARG A 30 -3.00 -26.42 41.45
N ALA A 31 -3.49 -25.58 40.54
CA ALA A 31 -3.65 -25.92 39.14
C ALA A 31 -2.25 -26.16 38.57
N LEU A 32 -2.07 -27.34 37.99
CA LEU A 32 -0.92 -27.67 37.18
C LEU A 32 -0.82 -26.58 36.11
N PHE A 33 0.17 -25.70 36.26
CA PHE A 33 0.62 -24.86 35.16
C PHE A 33 1.16 -25.82 34.10
N PHE A 34 0.28 -26.31 33.24
CA PHE A 34 0.68 -26.60 31.88
C PHE A 34 1.14 -25.25 31.35
N SER A 35 2.46 -25.01 31.40
CA SER A 35 3.09 -24.03 30.57
C SER A 35 2.76 -24.44 29.15
N THR A 36 1.67 -23.90 28.60
CA THR A 36 1.49 -23.81 27.17
C THR A 36 2.65 -22.92 26.71
N LEU A 37 3.81 -23.53 26.49
CA LEU A 37 4.90 -22.94 25.75
C LEU A 37 4.27 -22.47 24.45
N ASP A 38 4.16 -21.16 24.34
CA ASP A 38 3.92 -20.40 23.13
C ASP A 38 3.05 -21.09 22.07
N ALA A 39 1.72 -20.97 22.20
CA ALA A 39 0.86 -20.99 21.02
C ALA A 39 1.18 -19.81 20.05
N ALA A 40 2.05 -18.90 20.47
CA ALA A 40 2.69 -17.89 19.62
C ALA A 40 4.08 -18.34 19.12
N GLN A 41 4.35 -19.64 18.98
CA GLN A 41 5.44 -20.17 18.16
C GLN A 41 5.16 -19.86 16.68
N ALA A 42 5.33 -18.58 16.36
CA ALA A 42 6.04 -18.04 15.22
C ALA A 42 6.10 -18.97 14.00
N ARG A 43 5.09 -18.87 13.13
CA ARG A 43 5.23 -19.18 11.71
C ARG A 43 6.32 -18.26 11.16
N THR A 44 7.58 -18.64 11.31
CA THR A 44 8.73 -17.80 10.90
C THR A 44 9.12 -18.04 9.46
N ARG A 45 8.74 -19.20 8.91
CA ARG A 45 9.12 -19.63 7.57
C ARG A 45 7.89 -20.05 6.77
N VAL A 46 8.01 -19.93 5.45
CA VAL A 46 6.96 -20.36 4.52
C VAL A 46 6.68 -21.86 4.65
N GLU A 47 7.73 -22.66 4.91
CA GLU A 47 7.59 -24.12 5.03
C GLU A 47 6.65 -24.54 6.18
N ASP A 48 6.55 -23.74 7.25
CA ASP A 48 5.70 -24.03 8.40
C ASP A 48 4.21 -23.80 8.11
N VAL A 49 3.92 -22.96 7.09
CA VAL A 49 2.56 -22.60 6.68
C VAL A 49 2.11 -23.43 5.49
N MET A 50 2.96 -23.49 4.46
CA MET A 50 2.68 -24.20 3.22
C MET A 50 3.98 -24.81 2.65
N PRO A 51 4.31 -26.07 3.03
CA PRO A 51 5.57 -26.73 2.66
C PRO A 51 5.85 -26.85 1.16
N ILE A 52 4.79 -26.92 0.35
CA ILE A 52 4.88 -27.13 -1.10
C ILE A 52 4.81 -25.82 -1.91
N ALA A 53 4.80 -24.66 -1.25
CA ALA A 53 4.75 -23.35 -1.93
C ALA A 53 6.04 -23.10 -2.74
N THR A 54 5.90 -22.68 -3.99
CA THR A 54 7.04 -22.35 -4.87
C THR A 54 6.76 -21.10 -5.70
N GLY A 55 7.80 -20.50 -6.28
CA GLY A 55 7.67 -19.30 -7.13
C GLY A 55 7.03 -18.10 -6.40
N LEU A 56 6.15 -17.38 -7.10
CA LEU A 56 5.50 -16.16 -6.58
C LEU A 56 4.61 -16.43 -5.37
N GLU A 57 3.98 -17.60 -5.31
CA GLU A 57 3.16 -18.02 -4.16
C GLU A 57 4.00 -18.07 -2.88
N ARG A 58 5.21 -18.63 -2.96
CA ARG A 58 6.15 -18.65 -1.84
C ARG A 58 6.62 -17.25 -1.45
N GLU A 59 6.90 -16.39 -2.44
CA GLU A 59 7.32 -15.00 -2.18
C GLU A 59 6.23 -14.16 -1.49
N GLU A 60 4.98 -14.33 -1.90
CA GLU A 60 3.83 -13.66 -1.30
C GLU A 60 3.67 -14.05 0.17
N ILE A 61 3.66 -15.35 0.47
CA ILE A 61 3.55 -15.84 1.85
C ILE A 61 4.75 -15.41 2.69
N ALA A 62 5.96 -15.40 2.14
CA ALA A 62 7.14 -14.93 2.85
C ALA A 62 7.03 -13.45 3.26
N ALA A 63 6.45 -12.61 2.38
CA ALA A 63 6.21 -11.20 2.68
C ALA A 63 5.12 -11.04 3.75
N GLU A 64 4.02 -11.79 3.65
CA GLU A 64 2.92 -11.76 4.61
C GLU A 64 3.36 -12.15 6.01
N LEU A 65 4.23 -13.16 6.14
CA LEU A 65 4.82 -13.56 7.43
C LEU A 65 5.68 -12.45 8.06
N GLN A 66 6.24 -11.55 7.25
CA GLN A 66 6.95 -10.35 7.71
C GLN A 66 6.01 -9.15 7.93
N GLY A 67 4.70 -9.31 7.74
CA GLY A 67 3.72 -8.23 7.78
C GLY A 67 3.84 -7.23 6.63
N LYS A 68 4.43 -7.64 5.50
CA LYS A 68 4.60 -6.82 4.29
C LYS A 68 3.74 -7.37 3.16
N LYS A 69 3.32 -6.50 2.24
CA LYS A 69 2.68 -6.93 0.98
C LYS A 69 3.76 -7.09 -0.10
N ARG A 70 3.79 -8.24 -0.79
CA ARG A 70 4.74 -8.48 -1.90
C ARG A 70 4.44 -7.60 -3.11
N PHE A 71 3.15 -7.38 -3.39
CA PHE A 71 2.64 -6.52 -4.45
C PHE A 71 1.75 -5.44 -3.84
N ASP A 72 2.06 -4.18 -4.15
CA ASP A 72 1.20 -3.07 -3.77
C ASP A 72 0.05 -2.94 -4.79
N MET A 73 -1.07 -3.61 -4.47
CA MET A 73 -2.29 -3.56 -5.27
C MET A 73 -3.22 -2.41 -4.85
N ASP A 74 -2.90 -1.71 -3.77
CA ASP A 74 -3.74 -0.64 -3.29
C ASP A 74 -3.65 0.57 -4.24
N ALA A 75 -4.75 1.31 -4.28
CA ALA A 75 -4.77 2.58 -4.99
C ALA A 75 -3.83 3.57 -4.29
N PRO A 76 -2.93 4.27 -5.01
CA PRO A 76 -2.07 5.28 -4.39
C PRO A 76 -2.94 6.38 -3.78
N VAL A 77 -2.60 6.78 -2.54
CA VAL A 77 -3.40 7.70 -1.74
C VAL A 77 -2.60 8.95 -1.38
N GLY A 78 -3.19 10.14 -1.54
CA GLY A 78 -2.55 11.38 -1.09
C GLY A 78 -3.47 12.61 -1.15
N PRO A 79 -2.94 13.81 -0.90
CA PRO A 79 -3.69 15.06 -1.02
C PRO A 79 -4.01 15.39 -2.50
N PHE A 80 -4.75 16.48 -2.74
CA PHE A 80 -4.84 17.02 -4.10
C PHE A 80 -3.45 17.43 -4.58
N GLY A 81 -3.11 17.02 -5.80
CA GLY A 81 -1.93 17.54 -6.48
C GLY A 81 -2.14 18.95 -7.00
N THR A 82 -1.29 19.88 -6.57
CA THR A 82 -1.17 21.24 -7.12
C THR A 82 0.07 21.33 -8.02
N LYS A 83 0.22 22.42 -8.76
CA LYS A 83 1.39 22.61 -9.63
C LYS A 83 2.70 22.64 -8.83
N GLU A 84 2.67 23.23 -7.64
CA GLU A 84 3.81 23.34 -6.73
C GLU A 84 4.04 22.07 -5.92
N ALA A 85 2.95 21.36 -5.57
CA ALA A 85 2.98 20.11 -4.83
C ALA A 85 2.10 19.05 -5.53
N PRO A 86 2.62 18.40 -6.59
CA PRO A 86 1.86 17.42 -7.37
C PRO A 86 1.61 16.13 -6.58
N ALA A 87 0.58 15.39 -6.99
CA ALA A 87 0.31 14.06 -6.48
C ALA A 87 1.37 13.07 -7.02
N VAL A 88 2.24 12.60 -6.13
CA VAL A 88 3.35 11.71 -6.48
C VAL A 88 2.84 10.27 -6.65
N ILE A 89 3.09 9.70 -7.82
CA ILE A 89 2.77 8.32 -8.17
C ILE A 89 4.06 7.52 -8.28
N GLN A 90 4.18 6.47 -7.49
CA GLN A 90 5.32 5.56 -7.56
C GLN A 90 5.18 4.60 -8.74
N SER A 91 6.29 4.28 -9.41
CA SER A 91 6.34 3.31 -10.51
C SER A 91 7.67 2.56 -10.50
N TYR A 92 7.66 1.30 -10.93
CA TYR A 92 8.90 0.56 -11.14
C TYR A 92 9.60 0.95 -12.46
N TYR A 93 8.80 1.36 -13.46
CA TYR A 93 9.23 1.78 -14.80
C TYR A 93 9.15 3.31 -14.99
N ASN A 94 9.71 3.82 -16.09
CA ASN A 94 9.71 5.25 -16.43
C ASN A 94 8.34 5.80 -16.85
N LYS A 95 7.35 4.95 -17.13
CA LYS A 95 5.96 5.34 -17.42
C LYS A 95 4.96 4.41 -16.72
N ARG A 96 3.81 4.94 -16.30
CA ARG A 96 2.72 4.18 -15.64
C ARG A 96 1.35 4.73 -16.06
N ILE A 97 0.38 3.84 -16.25
CA ILE A 97 -1.02 4.22 -16.49
C ILE A 97 -1.66 4.67 -15.16
N VAL A 98 -2.22 5.87 -15.13
CA VAL A 98 -2.87 6.48 -13.98
C VAL A 98 -4.32 6.80 -14.32
N GLY A 99 -5.21 6.57 -13.34
CA GLY A 99 -6.63 6.91 -13.43
C GLY A 99 -7.00 7.91 -12.36
N CYS A 100 -7.51 9.08 -12.75
CA CYS A 100 -7.97 10.15 -11.87
C CYS A 100 -9.51 10.16 -11.81
N PRO A 101 -10.14 9.88 -10.65
CA PRO A 101 -11.58 9.96 -10.46
C PRO A 101 -12.07 11.37 -10.04
N GLY A 102 -11.18 12.37 -10.05
CA GLY A 102 -11.49 13.71 -9.55
C GLY A 102 -11.24 13.92 -8.05
N GLY A 103 -11.67 15.09 -7.58
CA GLY A 103 -11.63 15.53 -6.18
C GLY A 103 -12.91 15.19 -5.41
N GLU A 104 -13.12 15.86 -4.28
CA GLU A 104 -14.38 15.78 -3.52
C GLU A 104 -15.29 16.94 -3.95
N GLY A 105 -16.61 16.71 -3.99
CA GLY A 105 -17.58 17.76 -4.29
C GLY A 105 -17.68 18.05 -5.78
N GLU A 106 -17.49 19.31 -6.17
CA GLU A 106 -17.66 19.75 -7.57
C GLU A 106 -16.55 19.26 -8.51
N ASP A 107 -15.41 18.83 -7.94
CA ASP A 107 -14.27 18.30 -8.68
C ASP A 107 -14.36 16.79 -8.96
N GLU A 108 -15.44 16.11 -8.53
CA GLU A 108 -15.69 14.68 -8.82
C GLU A 108 -16.07 14.50 -10.30
N HIS A 109 -15.47 13.53 -10.97
CA HIS A 109 -15.78 13.23 -12.37
C HIS A 109 -15.51 11.77 -12.74
N ASP A 110 -15.98 11.34 -13.91
CA ASP A 110 -15.69 10.01 -14.44
C ASP A 110 -14.17 9.77 -14.58
N VAL A 111 -13.73 8.53 -14.42
CA VAL A 111 -12.30 8.21 -14.38
C VAL A 111 -11.61 8.58 -15.70
N VAL A 112 -10.68 9.52 -15.63
CA VAL A 112 -9.79 9.88 -16.74
C VAL A 112 -8.51 9.06 -16.63
N TRP A 113 -8.22 8.28 -17.68
CA TRP A 113 -7.01 7.47 -17.78
C TRP A 113 -5.97 8.14 -18.66
N PHE A 114 -4.71 8.13 -18.22
CA PHE A 114 -3.60 8.72 -18.96
C PHE A 114 -2.28 8.01 -18.67
N TRP A 115 -1.33 8.13 -19.59
CA TRP A 115 0.06 7.76 -19.37
C TRP A 115 0.77 8.88 -18.60
N LEU A 116 1.37 8.53 -17.47
CA LEU A 116 2.23 9.42 -16.70
C LEU A 116 3.68 9.00 -16.90
N GLU A 117 4.54 9.94 -17.31
CA GLU A 117 5.95 9.70 -17.61
C GLU A 117 6.86 10.39 -16.58
N LYS A 118 8.02 9.79 -16.35
CA LYS A 118 9.07 10.36 -15.50
C LYS A 118 9.49 11.74 -16.03
N GLY A 119 9.52 12.73 -15.15
CA GLY A 119 9.98 14.09 -15.47
C GLY A 119 8.98 14.94 -16.26
N LYS A 120 7.81 14.41 -16.63
CA LYS A 120 6.74 15.16 -17.30
C LYS A 120 5.47 15.12 -16.44
N PRO A 121 5.26 16.15 -15.57
CA PRO A 121 4.03 16.25 -14.80
C PRO A 121 2.81 16.31 -15.72
N HIS A 122 1.73 15.65 -15.32
CA HIS A 122 0.46 15.63 -16.04
C HIS A 122 -0.61 16.37 -15.26
N GLU A 123 -1.36 17.24 -15.94
CA GLU A 123 -2.53 17.93 -15.38
C GLU A 123 -3.79 17.23 -15.87
N CYS A 124 -4.68 16.85 -14.95
CA CYS A 124 -5.96 16.27 -15.31
C CYS A 124 -6.83 17.32 -16.04
N PRO A 125 -7.39 17.02 -17.23
CA PRO A 125 -8.14 17.99 -18.02
C PRO A 125 -9.50 18.38 -17.43
N VAL A 126 -9.95 17.70 -16.37
CA VAL A 126 -11.27 17.94 -15.75
C VAL A 126 -11.13 18.60 -14.39
N CYS A 127 -10.45 17.95 -13.42
CA CYS A 127 -10.28 18.51 -12.08
C CYS A 127 -9.03 19.38 -11.91
N THR A 128 -8.17 19.55 -12.92
CA THR A 128 -6.91 20.33 -12.85
C THR A 128 -5.89 19.85 -11.82
N GLN A 129 -6.04 18.62 -11.31
CA GLN A 129 -5.07 18.00 -10.42
C GLN A 129 -3.75 17.69 -11.15
N TYR A 130 -2.62 18.03 -10.53
CA TYR A 130 -1.29 17.71 -11.05
C TYR A 130 -0.76 16.38 -10.52
N PHE A 131 -0.12 15.59 -11.39
CA PHE A 131 0.49 14.31 -11.06
C PHE A 131 1.95 14.30 -11.50
N SER A 132 2.83 13.70 -10.70
CA SER A 132 4.23 13.45 -11.05
C SER A 132 4.62 12.01 -10.74
N LEU A 133 5.55 11.46 -11.51
CA LEU A 133 5.98 10.06 -11.37
C LEU A 133 7.34 9.98 -10.67
N GLU A 134 7.40 9.18 -9.62
CA GLU A 134 8.63 8.80 -8.91
C GLU A 134 8.97 7.35 -9.25
N VAL A 135 10.18 7.13 -9.78
CA VAL A 135 10.65 5.77 -10.11
C VAL A 135 11.31 5.15 -8.89
N ILE A 136 10.76 4.03 -8.41
CA ILE A 136 11.24 3.29 -7.23
C ILE A 136 12.01 2.00 -7.58
N GLY A 137 12.15 1.69 -8.87
CA GLY A 137 12.84 0.50 -9.40
C GLY A 137 13.97 0.85 -10.36
N GLU A 138 14.30 -0.10 -11.23
CA GLU A 138 15.35 0.06 -12.26
C GLU A 138 14.97 1.10 -13.33
N GLY A 139 13.67 1.39 -13.49
CA GLY A 139 13.17 2.25 -14.57
C GLY A 139 13.06 1.48 -15.88
N GLY A 140 13.30 2.16 -17.00
CA GLY A 140 13.17 1.60 -18.35
C GLY A 140 11.77 1.73 -18.92
N ASP A 141 11.64 1.43 -20.22
CA ASP A 141 10.34 1.35 -20.88
C ASP A 141 9.64 0.02 -20.52
N PRO A 142 8.38 0.06 -20.02
CA PRO A 142 7.67 -1.16 -19.64
C PRO A 142 7.33 -2.07 -20.83
N ASP A 143 7.39 -1.56 -22.07
CA ASP A 143 7.13 -2.36 -23.27
C ASP A 143 8.40 -3.12 -23.75
N GLY A 144 9.56 -2.91 -23.12
CA GLY A 144 10.79 -3.65 -23.40
C GLY A 144 11.41 -3.40 -24.78
N HIS A 145 11.00 -2.31 -25.44
CA HIS A 145 11.63 -1.82 -26.67
C HIS A 145 12.54 -0.67 -26.27
N ASP A 146 13.73 -0.98 -25.78
CA ASP A 146 14.79 0.02 -25.74
C ASP A 146 15.19 0.29 -27.21
N ASP A 147 15.23 1.56 -27.62
CA ASP A 147 15.47 2.00 -29.00
C ASP A 147 16.94 1.73 -29.47
N ASP A 148 17.43 0.50 -29.33
CA ASP A 148 18.80 0.09 -29.68
C ASP A 148 18.94 -0.44 -31.13
N ASP A 149 17.96 -0.17 -32.01
CA ASP A 149 17.95 -0.69 -33.40
C ASP A 149 18.21 0.37 -34.51
N ASP A 150 18.93 1.46 -34.23
CA ASP A 150 19.34 2.45 -35.24
C ASP A 150 20.78 2.24 -35.80
N HIS A 151 21.27 1.00 -35.82
CA HIS A 151 22.58 0.66 -36.39
C HIS A 151 22.54 -0.48 -37.43
N HIS A 152 22.74 -0.07 -38.69
CA HIS A 152 23.24 -0.84 -39.85
C HIS A 152 22.23 -1.47 -40.83
N HIS A 153 21.78 -0.69 -41.83
CA HIS A 153 21.72 -1.15 -43.23
C HIS A 153 21.91 0.03 -44.19
N HIS A 154 23.18 0.33 -44.50
CA HIS A 154 23.58 1.12 -45.67
C HIS A 154 24.35 0.22 -46.62
#